data_AF-S9VSG7-F1
#
_entry.id   AF-S9VSG7-F1
#
_cell.length_a   1.000
_cell.length_b   1.000
_cell.length_c   1.000
_cell.angle_alpha   90.00
_cell.angle_beta   90.00
_cell.angle_gamma   90.00
#
_symmetry.space_group_name_H-M   'P 1'
#
loop_
_entity.id
_entity.type
_entity.pdbx_description
1 polymer ?
#
loop_
_entity_poly.entity_id
_entity_poly.type
_entity_poly.pdbx_seq_one_letter_code
_entity_poly.pdbx_strand_id
1 'polypeptide(L)'
;MFFCRRLLAPTTTDAAAKLPAGNPVNKSWFRNNLIIRRKGSYRSRWGVGTEGYGAGVPLSDQVKLHCVDNTNCKHVRLISRETAERFAHCRVFPAVAHRVSVQRFKKGGDVSRQRIKPGSIYWVCLFTRRQANTRMSGLQTNFDRNTCIIMNDSRVPLGSRVMYCAGRHVNHKYHLKAVVLANFFV
;
A
#
# COMPACT_ATOMS: atom_id res chain seq x y z
N MET A 1 -1.52 -50.53 29.58
CA MET A 1 -2.25 -49.25 29.41
C MET A 1 -1.92 -48.68 28.04
N PHE A 2 -2.77 -48.93 27.04
CA PHE A 2 -2.61 -48.39 25.69
C PHE A 2 -3.28 -47.02 25.60
N PHE A 3 -2.51 -45.96 25.43
CA PHE A 3 -3.03 -44.64 25.09
C PHE A 3 -3.45 -44.62 23.62
N CYS A 4 -4.76 -44.72 23.40
CA CYS A 4 -5.37 -44.52 22.09
C CYS A 4 -5.20 -43.06 21.66
N ARG A 5 -4.19 -42.77 20.83
CA ARG A 5 -4.08 -41.51 20.10
C ARG A 5 -5.27 -41.40 19.15
N ARG A 6 -6.30 -40.65 19.53
CA ARG A 6 -7.31 -40.14 18.59
C ARG A 6 -6.62 -39.17 17.65
N LEU A 7 -6.20 -39.67 16.50
CA LEU A 7 -5.95 -38.86 15.31
C LEU A 7 -7.30 -38.22 14.92
N LEU A 8 -7.49 -36.95 15.30
CA LEU A 8 -8.53 -36.12 14.72
C LEU A 8 -8.11 -35.82 13.27
N ALA A 9 -8.57 -36.64 12.34
CA ALA A 9 -8.55 -36.31 10.93
C ALA A 9 -9.46 -35.08 10.71
N PRO A 10 -9.00 -34.01 10.01
CA PRO A 10 -9.90 -32.96 9.56
C PRO A 10 -10.73 -33.53 8.41
N THR A 11 -11.87 -34.11 8.72
CA THR A 11 -12.84 -34.64 7.75
C THR A 11 -13.97 -33.64 7.53
N THR A 12 -13.62 -32.40 7.16
CA THR A 12 -14.48 -31.55 6.34
C THR A 12 -13.60 -30.74 5.40
N THR A 13 -13.45 -31.20 4.16
CA THR A 13 -13.38 -30.24 3.05
C THR A 13 -14.77 -29.64 2.95
N ASP A 14 -15.09 -28.72 3.86
CA ASP A 14 -16.31 -27.92 3.82
C ASP A 14 -16.26 -27.17 2.49
N ALA A 15 -16.97 -27.70 1.49
CA ALA A 15 -17.31 -26.97 0.29
C ALA A 15 -18.12 -25.76 0.77
N ALA A 16 -17.43 -24.64 1.00
CA ALA A 16 -17.95 -23.48 1.70
C ALA A 16 -19.39 -23.18 1.25
N ALA A 17 -20.36 -23.28 2.17
CA ALA A 17 -21.79 -23.26 1.88
C ALA A 17 -22.14 -22.31 0.73
N LYS A 18 -22.79 -22.82 -0.31
CA LYS A 18 -23.22 -22.02 -1.47
C LYS A 18 -24.37 -21.11 -1.01
N LEU A 19 -24.11 -19.79 -0.96
CA LEU A 19 -25.03 -18.79 -0.41
C LEU A 19 -25.46 -17.78 -1.49
N PRO A 20 -26.72 -17.31 -1.47
CA PRO A 20 -27.86 -17.94 -0.79
C PRO A 20 -28.14 -19.34 -1.36
N ALA A 21 -28.80 -20.19 -0.57
CA ALA A 21 -29.22 -21.51 -1.04
C ALA A 21 -30.15 -21.36 -2.27
N GLY A 22 -30.00 -22.24 -3.27
CA GLY A 22 -30.78 -22.20 -4.52
C GLY A 22 -30.24 -21.27 -5.60
N ASN A 23 -29.66 -20.11 -5.25
CA ASN A 23 -29.01 -19.21 -6.20
C ASN A 23 -27.66 -18.69 -5.68
N PRO A 24 -26.60 -19.50 -5.76
CA PRO A 24 -25.30 -19.15 -5.19
C PRO A 24 -24.69 -17.91 -5.88
N VAL A 25 -24.41 -16.87 -5.09
CA VAL A 25 -23.77 -15.65 -5.58
C VAL A 25 -22.29 -15.62 -5.22
N ASN A 26 -21.55 -14.77 -5.92
CA ASN A 26 -20.13 -14.59 -5.68
C ASN A 26 -19.87 -13.91 -4.31
N LYS A 27 -19.18 -14.61 -3.42
CA LYS A 27 -18.80 -14.15 -2.07
C LYS A 27 -17.81 -12.97 -2.07
N SER A 28 -17.25 -12.61 -3.23
CA SER A 28 -16.32 -11.48 -3.40
C SER A 28 -17.01 -10.13 -3.62
N TRP A 29 -18.32 -10.01 -3.38
CA TRP A 29 -19.09 -8.76 -3.57
C TRP A 29 -18.40 -7.55 -2.91
N PHE A 30 -17.97 -7.67 -1.65
CA PHE A 30 -17.28 -6.57 -0.97
C PHE A 30 -15.89 -6.28 -1.58
N ARG A 31 -15.15 -7.34 -1.95
CA ARG A 31 -13.85 -7.19 -2.64
C ARG A 31 -14.02 -6.44 -3.97
N ASN A 32 -15.09 -6.70 -4.72
CA ASN A 32 -15.38 -6.03 -6.00
C ASN A 32 -15.57 -4.52 -5.83
N ASN A 33 -16.05 -4.06 -4.68
CA ASN A 33 -16.18 -2.62 -4.37
C ASN A 33 -14.83 -1.96 -4.02
N LEU A 34 -13.85 -2.75 -3.57
CA LEU A 34 -12.52 -2.26 -3.18
C LEU A 34 -11.50 -2.27 -4.34
N ILE A 35 -11.59 -3.26 -5.24
CA ILE A 35 -10.66 -3.42 -6.37
C ILE A 35 -11.06 -2.55 -7.58
N ILE A 36 -10.08 -2.20 -8.41
CA ILE A 36 -10.30 -1.59 -9.72
C ILE A 36 -9.87 -2.63 -10.73
N ARG A 37 -10.84 -3.38 -11.24
CA ARG A 37 -10.59 -4.39 -12.26
C ARG A 37 -10.80 -3.82 -13.66
N ARG A 38 -9.95 -4.24 -14.60
CA ARG A 38 -10.12 -4.01 -16.03
C ARG A 38 -10.31 -5.37 -16.71
N LYS A 39 -11.38 -5.54 -17.52
CA LYS A 39 -11.67 -6.80 -18.21
C LYS A 39 -10.58 -7.05 -19.25
N GLY A 40 -9.72 -8.06 -19.06
CA GLY A 40 -8.64 -8.41 -19.98
C GLY A 40 -9.15 -8.87 -21.35
N SER A 41 -9.42 -7.93 -22.24
CA SER A 41 -9.94 -8.12 -23.60
C SER A 41 -9.07 -7.36 -24.58
N TYR A 42 -9.22 -7.54 -25.89
CA TYR A 42 -8.39 -6.81 -26.87
C TYR A 42 -8.54 -5.27 -26.76
N ARG A 43 -9.73 -4.76 -26.42
CA ARG A 43 -9.99 -3.31 -26.23
C ARG A 43 -9.65 -2.79 -24.83
N SER A 44 -9.47 -3.67 -23.84
CA SER A 44 -9.31 -3.25 -22.45
C SER A 44 -8.27 -4.13 -21.78
N ARG A 45 -7.07 -3.59 -21.56
CA ARG A 45 -5.98 -4.29 -20.89
C ARG A 45 -5.25 -3.35 -19.95
N TRP A 46 -4.69 -3.91 -18.90
CA TRP A 46 -3.58 -3.22 -18.24
C TRP A 46 -2.35 -3.35 -19.13
N GLY A 47 -1.66 -2.23 -19.34
CA GLY A 47 -0.37 -2.17 -20.02
C GLY A 47 0.78 -2.21 -19.03
N VAL A 48 1.99 -2.07 -19.54
CA VAL A 48 3.22 -2.01 -18.73
C VAL A 48 3.42 -0.65 -18.08
N GLY A 49 2.76 0.40 -18.58
CA GLY A 49 2.78 1.75 -18.02
C GLY A 49 3.48 2.79 -18.89
N THR A 50 4.10 2.37 -20.00
CA THR A 50 4.77 3.23 -20.99
C THR A 50 3.85 3.64 -22.14
N GLU A 51 2.77 2.90 -22.38
CA GLU A 51 1.89 3.06 -23.55
C GLU A 51 1.08 4.37 -23.54
N GLY A 52 0.98 5.01 -22.37
CA GLY A 52 0.23 6.25 -22.20
C GLY A 52 -0.34 6.38 -20.79
N TYR A 53 -0.98 7.51 -20.54
CA TYR A 53 -1.62 7.74 -19.26
C TYR A 53 -2.69 6.68 -18.97
N GLY A 54 -2.61 6.09 -17.78
CA GLY A 54 -3.61 5.12 -17.32
C GLY A 54 -3.41 3.67 -17.79
N ALA A 55 -2.28 3.38 -18.43
CA ALA A 55 -1.90 2.02 -18.83
C ALA A 55 -1.41 1.16 -17.66
N GLY A 56 -0.67 1.73 -16.69
CA GLY A 56 -0.03 0.95 -15.62
C GLY A 56 -1.00 0.38 -14.58
N VAL A 57 -0.76 -0.87 -14.16
CA VAL A 57 -1.49 -1.59 -13.09
C VAL A 57 -1.30 -0.89 -11.74
N PRO A 58 -2.31 -0.78 -10.84
CA PRO A 58 -2.08 -0.34 -9.47
C PRO A 58 -1.42 -1.41 -8.60
N LEU A 59 -0.78 -1.01 -7.50
CA LEU A 59 -0.21 -1.95 -6.53
C LEU A 59 -1.32 -2.63 -5.73
N SER A 60 -1.25 -3.96 -5.63
CA SER A 60 -2.18 -4.78 -4.84
C SER A 60 -1.86 -4.77 -3.35
N ASP A 61 -2.71 -5.42 -2.55
CA ASP A 61 -2.41 -5.68 -1.15
C ASP A 61 -1.14 -6.53 -0.99
N GLN A 62 -0.54 -6.48 0.19
CA GLN A 62 0.67 -7.21 0.57
C GLN A 62 1.96 -6.78 -0.12
N VAL A 63 1.90 -5.89 -1.11
CA VAL A 63 3.07 -5.28 -1.73
C VAL A 63 3.89 -4.52 -0.68
N LYS A 64 5.20 -4.73 -0.69
CA LYS A 64 6.16 -4.07 0.19
C LYS A 64 6.61 -2.75 -0.43
N LEU A 65 6.53 -1.66 0.34
CA LEU A 65 7.07 -0.36 -0.02
C LEU A 65 8.15 0.06 0.98
N HIS A 66 9.11 0.84 0.52
CA HIS A 66 10.11 1.46 1.38
C HIS A 66 9.53 2.68 2.09
N CYS A 67 9.73 2.74 3.40
CA CYS A 67 9.41 3.92 4.18
C CYS A 67 10.64 4.85 4.22
N VAL A 68 10.51 6.05 3.65
CA VAL A 68 11.63 6.97 3.38
C VAL A 68 11.61 8.22 4.25
N ASP A 69 10.86 8.20 5.34
CA ASP A 69 10.90 9.23 6.36
C ASP A 69 11.90 8.86 7.48
N ASN A 70 12.19 9.82 8.37
CA ASN A 70 13.07 9.59 9.52
C ASN A 70 12.37 8.86 10.69
N THR A 71 11.31 8.10 10.42
CA THR A 71 10.70 7.23 11.43
C THR A 71 11.52 5.95 11.61
N ASN A 72 11.16 5.15 12.62
CA ASN A 72 11.74 3.82 12.78
C ASN A 72 11.24 2.81 11.75
N CYS A 73 10.19 3.09 10.97
CA CYS A 73 9.75 2.15 9.94
C CYS A 73 10.72 2.12 8.76
N LYS A 74 10.99 0.93 8.21
CA LYS A 74 11.80 0.75 6.99
C LYS A 74 11.01 0.18 5.83
N HIS A 75 10.08 -0.74 6.12
CA HIS A 75 9.20 -1.30 5.11
C HIS A 75 7.77 -1.36 5.63
N VAL A 76 6.84 -1.03 4.76
CA VAL A 76 5.40 -1.18 5.00
C VAL A 76 4.81 -2.20 4.02
N ARG A 77 3.74 -2.88 4.41
CA ARG A 77 2.92 -3.71 3.52
C ARG A 77 1.56 -3.06 3.32
N LEU A 78 1.19 -2.83 2.06
CA LEU A 78 -0.11 -2.25 1.73
C LEU A 78 -1.26 -3.17 2.15
N ILE A 79 -2.32 -2.56 2.69
CA ILE A 79 -3.61 -3.21 2.94
C ILE A 79 -4.59 -2.87 1.80
N SER A 80 -4.48 -1.67 1.23
CA SER A 80 -5.30 -1.27 0.09
C SER A 80 -5.18 -2.26 -1.06
N ARG A 81 -6.32 -2.64 -1.63
CA ARG A 81 -6.38 -3.56 -2.77
C ARG A 81 -5.85 -2.93 -4.05
N GLU A 82 -5.86 -1.60 -4.14
CA GLU A 82 -5.40 -0.85 -5.31
C GLU A 82 -4.74 0.44 -4.84
N THR A 83 -3.48 0.64 -5.26
CA THR A 83 -2.70 1.83 -4.91
C THR A 83 -1.94 2.33 -6.14
N ALA A 84 -2.26 3.53 -6.62
CA ALA A 84 -1.55 4.16 -7.72
C ALA A 84 -1.56 5.69 -7.60
N GLU A 85 -0.59 6.32 -8.24
CA GLU A 85 -0.39 7.78 -8.26
C GLU A 85 -1.62 8.52 -8.82
N ARG A 86 -2.28 7.93 -9.84
CA ARG A 86 -3.46 8.49 -10.52
C ARG A 86 -4.61 8.84 -9.59
N PHE A 87 -4.80 8.09 -8.52
CA PHE A 87 -5.89 8.27 -7.56
C PHE A 87 -5.39 8.39 -6.12
N ALA A 88 -4.12 8.75 -5.93
CA ALA A 88 -3.52 8.94 -4.62
C ALA A 88 -4.13 10.12 -3.82
N HIS A 89 -4.83 11.02 -4.50
CA HIS A 89 -5.48 12.18 -3.90
C HIS A 89 -6.96 11.94 -3.53
N CYS A 90 -7.56 10.83 -3.98
CA CYS A 90 -8.98 10.52 -3.74
C CYS A 90 -9.19 9.19 -3.02
N ARG A 91 -8.11 8.49 -2.64
CA ARG A 91 -8.16 7.27 -1.84
C ARG A 91 -7.21 7.31 -0.67
N VAL A 92 -7.61 6.69 0.42
CA VAL A 92 -6.75 6.42 1.57
C VAL A 92 -6.04 5.10 1.33
N PHE A 93 -4.74 5.07 1.60
CA PHE A 93 -3.93 3.85 1.51
C PHE A 93 -3.49 3.42 2.90
N PRO A 94 -4.22 2.50 3.57
CA PRO A 94 -3.75 1.90 4.80
C PRO A 94 -2.60 0.92 4.53
N ALA A 95 -1.62 0.89 5.43
CA ALA A 95 -0.50 -0.04 5.38
C ALA A 95 -0.05 -0.44 6.79
N VAL A 96 0.56 -1.62 6.89
CA VAL A 96 1.13 -2.15 8.13
C VAL A 96 2.63 -1.93 8.15
N ALA A 97 3.17 -1.47 9.27
CA ALA A 97 4.61 -1.46 9.51
C ALA A 97 5.13 -2.91 9.55
N HIS A 98 5.89 -3.32 8.54
CA HIS A 98 6.38 -4.70 8.40
C HIS A 98 7.78 -4.87 9.00
N ARG A 99 8.72 -4.00 8.62
CA ARG A 99 10.08 -4.02 9.16
C ARG A 99 10.40 -2.65 9.75
N VAL A 100 10.83 -2.66 11.01
CA VAL A 100 11.20 -1.48 11.79
C VAL A 100 12.68 -1.57 12.15
N SER A 101 13.40 -0.45 12.12
CA SER A 101 14.79 -0.37 12.57
C SER A 101 14.88 -0.35 14.09
N VAL A 102 15.81 -1.11 14.62
CA VAL A 102 16.11 -1.16 16.05
C VAL A 102 17.09 -0.04 16.39
N GLN A 103 16.73 0.81 17.35
CA GLN A 103 17.65 1.79 17.93
C GLN A 103 18.37 1.15 19.13
N ARG A 104 19.70 1.06 19.08
CA ARG A 104 20.51 0.48 20.16
C ARG A 104 20.61 1.38 21.38
N PHE A 105 20.57 2.69 21.16
CA PHE A 105 20.66 3.69 22.22
C PHE A 105 19.39 4.53 22.23
N LYS A 106 18.60 4.41 23.29
CA LYS A 106 17.48 5.31 23.54
C LYS A 106 18.03 6.62 24.09
N LYS A 107 18.14 7.66 23.27
CA LYS A 107 18.30 9.03 23.80
C LYS A 107 16.97 9.41 24.44
N GLY A 108 17.01 9.86 25.70
CA GLY A 108 15.83 10.14 26.52
C GLY A 108 14.80 11.01 25.81
N GLY A 109 13.52 10.67 26.01
CA GLY A 109 12.37 11.28 25.36
C GLY A 109 11.91 10.47 24.14
N ASP A 110 10.98 9.54 24.34
CA ASP A 110 10.38 8.79 23.25
C ASP A 110 9.55 9.73 22.36
N VAL A 111 10.12 10.16 21.24
CA VAL A 111 9.38 10.91 20.22
C VAL A 111 8.46 9.93 19.48
N SER A 112 7.21 10.31 19.22
CA SER A 112 6.19 9.46 18.54
C SER A 112 6.71 8.74 17.28
N ARG A 113 7.56 9.41 16.48
CA ARG A 113 8.20 8.84 15.26
C ARG A 113 9.09 7.62 15.51
N GLN A 114 9.59 7.43 16.72
CA GLN A 114 10.43 6.31 17.13
C GLN A 114 9.63 5.17 17.78
N ARG A 115 8.37 5.42 18.18
CA ARG A 115 7.49 4.43 18.81
C ARG A 115 6.73 3.53 17.84
N ILE A 116 7.10 3.54 16.56
CA ILE A 116 6.47 2.66 15.56
C ILE A 116 6.82 1.20 15.86
N LYS A 117 5.80 0.36 16.02
CA LYS A 117 5.97 -1.08 16.25
C LYS A 117 5.65 -1.86 14.96
N PRO A 118 6.30 -3.01 14.72
CA PRO A 118 5.84 -3.95 13.70
C PRO A 118 4.38 -4.36 13.97
N GLY A 119 3.55 -4.41 12.93
CA GLY A 119 2.13 -4.73 13.05
C GLY A 119 1.21 -3.52 13.24
N SER A 120 1.73 -2.35 13.63
CA SER A 120 0.94 -1.12 13.70
C SER A 120 0.46 -0.68 12.31
N ILE A 121 -0.79 -0.21 12.25
CA ILE A 121 -1.45 0.25 11.03
C ILE A 121 -1.40 1.77 10.97
N TYR A 122 -1.05 2.28 9.80
CA TYR A 122 -1.04 3.71 9.51
C TYR A 122 -1.52 3.97 8.09
N TRP A 123 -1.78 5.23 7.77
CA TRP A 123 -1.97 5.64 6.38
C TRP A 123 -0.62 5.91 5.74
N VAL A 124 -0.53 5.72 4.42
CA VAL A 124 0.68 6.01 3.67
C VAL A 124 0.40 6.97 2.52
N CYS A 125 1.31 7.91 2.33
CA CYS A 125 1.36 8.71 1.11
C CYS A 125 2.35 8.04 0.17
N LEU A 126 1.88 7.65 -1.02
CA LEU A 126 2.74 7.08 -2.06
C LEU A 126 3.63 8.19 -2.63
N PHE A 127 4.95 7.98 -2.66
CA PHE A 127 5.91 8.96 -3.20
C PHE A 127 6.30 8.59 -4.62
N THR A 128 6.76 7.37 -4.84
CA THR A 128 7.19 6.89 -6.15
C THR A 128 6.90 5.41 -6.36
N ARG A 129 6.91 5.01 -7.63
CA ARG A 129 6.75 3.63 -8.07
C ARG A 129 7.88 3.21 -8.99
N ARG A 130 8.29 1.95 -8.88
CA ARG A 130 9.29 1.32 -9.75
C ARG A 130 8.72 0.93 -11.12
N GLN A 131 7.40 0.72 -11.20
CA GLN A 131 6.74 0.53 -12.50
C GLN A 131 6.76 1.84 -13.28
N ALA A 132 6.91 1.74 -14.61
CA ALA A 132 6.80 2.87 -15.52
C ALA A 132 5.51 3.65 -15.31
N ASN A 133 5.66 4.96 -15.14
CA ASN A 133 4.55 5.89 -15.08
C ASN A 133 4.67 6.93 -16.19
N THR A 134 3.71 6.89 -17.13
CA THR A 134 3.53 7.90 -18.17
C THR A 134 2.53 8.97 -17.72
N ARG A 135 2.99 10.22 -17.72
CA ARG A 135 2.16 11.40 -17.44
C ARG A 135 1.28 11.77 -18.63
N MET A 136 0.28 12.62 -18.37
CA MET A 136 -0.52 13.25 -19.43
C MET A 136 0.34 14.05 -20.41
N SER A 137 1.48 14.61 -19.97
CA SER A 137 2.43 15.31 -20.84
C SER A 137 3.28 14.39 -21.72
N GLY A 138 3.13 13.07 -21.60
CA GLY A 138 3.97 12.08 -22.30
C GLY A 138 5.29 11.74 -21.58
N LEU A 139 5.67 12.49 -20.54
CA LEU A 139 6.87 12.20 -19.75
C LEU A 139 6.73 10.82 -19.08
N GLN A 140 7.68 9.93 -19.35
CA GLN A 140 7.77 8.61 -18.74
C GLN A 140 8.82 8.62 -17.63
N THR A 141 8.49 8.01 -16.49
CA THR A 141 9.38 7.94 -15.33
C THR A 141 9.45 6.53 -14.78
N ASN A 142 10.66 6.11 -14.41
CA ASN A 142 10.96 4.85 -13.73
C ASN A 142 11.82 5.17 -12.52
N PHE A 143 11.28 5.03 -11.31
CA PHE A 143 12.06 5.21 -10.08
C PHE A 143 12.75 3.90 -9.69
N ASP A 144 13.83 3.97 -8.92
CA ASP A 144 14.56 2.77 -8.48
C ASP A 144 13.75 1.92 -7.50
N ARG A 145 12.92 2.56 -6.66
CA ARG A 145 12.19 1.91 -5.56
C ARG A 145 10.74 2.37 -5.49
N ASN A 146 9.89 1.50 -4.96
CA ASN A 146 8.55 1.88 -4.49
C ASN A 146 8.69 2.55 -3.12
N THR A 147 8.32 3.81 -3.00
CA THR A 147 8.54 4.59 -1.78
C THR A 147 7.25 5.19 -1.25
N CYS A 148 7.20 5.37 0.07
CA CYS A 148 6.11 6.03 0.77
C CYS A 148 6.60 6.64 2.09
N ILE A 149 5.77 7.50 2.68
CA ILE A 149 5.92 7.95 4.07
C ILE A 149 4.70 7.55 4.89
N ILE A 150 4.86 7.49 6.21
CA ILE A 150 3.79 7.13 7.12
C ILE A 150 3.10 8.39 7.64
N MET A 151 1.76 8.34 7.69
CA MET A 151 0.88 9.40 8.17
C MET A 151 -0.11 8.85 9.18
N ASN A 152 -0.56 9.73 10.08
CA ASN A 152 -1.72 9.46 10.93
C ASN A 152 -3.05 9.67 10.18
N ASP A 153 -4.16 9.44 10.89
CA ASP A 153 -5.53 9.58 10.34
C ASP A 153 -5.86 11.03 9.97
N SER A 154 -5.18 12.00 10.58
CA SER A 154 -5.26 13.43 10.24
C SER A 154 -4.36 13.83 9.06
N ARG A 155 -3.73 12.87 8.38
CA ARG A 155 -2.77 13.08 7.26
C ARG A 155 -1.59 13.96 7.59
N VAL A 156 -1.15 13.92 8.84
CA VAL A 156 0.10 14.51 9.30
C VAL A 156 1.17 13.41 9.24
N PRO A 157 2.26 13.60 8.49
CA PRO A 157 3.40 12.68 8.51
C PRO A 157 3.96 12.53 9.92
N LEU A 158 4.29 11.30 10.30
CA LEU A 158 4.93 11.04 11.60
C LEU A 158 6.41 11.42 11.58
N GLY A 159 7.06 11.27 10.42
CA GLY A 159 8.42 11.72 10.20
C GLY A 159 8.51 13.24 10.06
N SER A 160 9.67 13.79 10.38
CA SER A 160 9.97 15.22 10.30
C SER A 160 10.71 15.60 9.01
N ARG A 161 11.27 14.64 8.29
CA ARG A 161 11.98 14.85 7.01
C ARG A 161 11.80 13.63 6.11
N VAL A 162 11.82 13.87 4.81
CA VAL A 162 11.75 12.84 3.76
C VAL A 162 13.11 12.72 3.09
N MET A 163 13.58 11.48 2.88
CA MET A 163 14.91 11.15 2.35
C MET A 163 14.86 10.67 0.90
N TYR A 164 13.83 11.05 0.16
CA TYR A 164 13.59 10.61 -1.22
C TYR A 164 12.72 11.63 -1.96
N CYS A 165 12.69 11.56 -3.29
CA CYS A 165 11.91 12.47 -4.12
C CYS A 165 10.41 12.15 -4.11
N ALA A 166 9.58 13.18 -4.25
CA ALA A 166 8.14 13.04 -4.39
C ALA A 166 7.71 13.09 -5.86
N GLY A 167 6.82 12.20 -6.29
CA GLY A 167 6.17 12.34 -7.60
C GLY A 167 5.19 13.50 -7.65
N ARG A 168 4.91 14.01 -8.86
CA ARG A 168 3.99 15.13 -9.11
C ARG A 168 2.60 14.97 -8.49
N HIS A 169 2.08 13.75 -8.35
CA HIS A 169 0.77 13.49 -7.72
C HIS A 169 0.71 13.84 -6.23
N VAL A 170 1.87 13.94 -5.57
CA VAL A 170 1.96 14.40 -4.16
C VAL A 170 1.63 15.88 -4.06
N ASN A 171 1.82 16.67 -5.13
CA ASN A 171 1.44 18.08 -5.17
C ASN A 171 -0.09 18.27 -5.31
N HIS A 172 -0.82 17.90 -4.27
CA HIS A 172 -2.26 18.04 -4.15
C HIS A 172 -2.61 18.46 -2.72
N LYS A 173 -3.68 19.26 -2.53
CA LYS A 173 -4.11 19.78 -1.21
C LYS A 173 -4.33 18.67 -0.18
N TYR A 174 -4.75 17.50 -0.64
CA TYR A 174 -4.92 16.28 0.16
C TYR A 174 -3.65 15.88 0.92
N HIS A 175 -2.47 16.18 0.38
CA HIS A 175 -1.15 15.81 0.89
C HIS A 175 -0.34 17.04 1.36
N LEU A 176 -1.01 18.12 1.79
CA LEU A 176 -0.37 19.41 2.11
C LEU A 176 0.84 19.27 3.06
N LYS A 177 0.70 18.51 4.15
CA LYS A 177 1.79 18.33 5.11
C LYS A 177 2.94 17.47 4.57
N ALA A 178 2.65 16.53 3.66
CA ALA A 178 3.69 15.79 2.95
C ALA A 178 4.44 16.70 1.97
N VAL A 179 3.73 17.61 1.28
CA VAL A 179 4.34 18.58 0.37
C VAL A 179 5.30 19.51 1.10
N VAL A 180 4.92 20.01 2.27
CA VAL A 180 5.75 20.90 3.09
C VAL A 180 7.05 20.23 3.56
N LEU A 181 7.02 18.92 3.82
CA LEU A 181 8.20 18.17 4.27
C LEU A 181 9.07 17.63 3.14
N ALA A 182 8.51 17.47 1.94
CA ALA A 182 9.24 17.01 0.77
C ALA A 182 10.14 18.14 0.25
N ASN A 183 11.44 17.89 0.17
CA ASN A 183 12.42 18.85 -0.31
C ASN A 183 12.57 18.87 -1.84
N PHE A 184 12.16 17.80 -2.53
CA PHE A 184 12.37 17.65 -3.97
C PHE A 184 11.22 16.91 -4.65
N PHE A 185 10.79 17.42 -5.81
CA PHE A 185 9.71 16.88 -6.62
C PHE A 185 10.19 16.54 -8.02
N VAL A 186 9.63 15.45 -8.57
CA VAL A 186 9.78 15.03 -9.96
C VAL A 186 8.41 15.01 -10.60
#